data_AF-A0A963HHI8-F1
#
_entry.id   AF-A0A963HHI8-F1
#
_cell.length_a   1.000
_cell.length_b   1.000
_cell.length_c   1.000
_cell.angle_alpha   90.00
_cell.angle_beta   90.00
_cell.angle_gamma   90.00
#
_symmetry.space_group_name_H-M   'P 1'
#
loop_
_entity.id
_entity.type
_entity.pdbx_description
1 polymer ?
#
loop_
_entity_poly.entity_id
_entity_poly.type
_entity_poly.pdbx_seq_one_letter_code
_entity_poly.pdbx_strand_id
1 'polypeptide(L)'
;YGIPDFKMEKSLIDRRVEQLQAEGVVFRTGVLVGAASVPAGIVNDAKQVISAEQLQQDFDAVVLAGGSEIPRDLPVPGRELGGVHYALEFLIPQNKQVAGDKPNPISAKGKHVVVIGGGDTGSDCVGTSNRHGAASVTQFELMPMPPEQENKALTWPYWPTKLRTSSSHEEGCERDFAVATKEFIGKNGKVKALKACRLEFKDGKMSEVAGSEFEIKADLVLFAMGFTNP
;
A
#
# COMPACT_ATOMS: atom_id res chain seq x y z
N TYR A 1 2.61 8.66 -6.84
CA TYR A 1 2.30 9.30 -5.55
C TYR A 1 2.20 8.32 -4.36
N GLY A 2 2.82 7.13 -4.38
CA GLY A 2 2.75 6.19 -3.25
C GLY A 2 3.78 6.47 -2.14
N ILE A 3 5.06 6.61 -2.53
CA ILE A 3 6.19 6.75 -1.60
C ILE A 3 6.12 8.10 -0.86
N PRO A 4 6.14 8.14 0.48
CA PRO A 4 6.13 9.36 1.26
C PRO A 4 7.39 10.22 1.13
N ASP A 5 7.25 11.53 1.33
CA ASP A 5 8.34 12.52 1.29
C ASP A 5 9.46 12.23 2.29
N PHE A 6 9.14 11.68 3.46
CA PHE A 6 10.13 11.32 4.48
C PHE A 6 11.02 10.13 4.09
N LYS A 7 10.64 9.34 3.08
CA LYS A 7 11.49 8.28 2.49
C LYS A 7 12.20 8.76 1.24
N MET A 8 11.54 9.57 0.43
CA MET A 8 12.07 10.07 -0.84
C MET A 8 11.55 11.47 -1.11
N GLU A 9 12.48 12.42 -1.05
CA GLU A 9 12.23 13.83 -1.35
C GLU A 9 11.80 14.01 -2.81
N LYS A 10 10.76 14.81 -3.05
CA LYS A 10 10.16 14.96 -4.38
C LYS A 10 11.02 15.78 -5.34
N SER A 11 11.89 16.65 -4.84
CA SER A 11 12.85 17.42 -5.64
C SER A 11 13.76 16.52 -6.50
N LEU A 12 14.04 15.29 -6.05
CA LEU A 12 14.80 14.30 -6.82
C LEU A 12 14.05 13.81 -8.05
N ILE A 13 12.71 13.69 -7.96
CA ILE A 13 11.85 13.36 -9.10
C ILE A 13 11.82 14.55 -10.06
N ASP A 14 11.57 15.75 -9.54
CA ASP A 14 11.48 16.97 -10.36
C ASP A 14 12.75 17.18 -11.17
N ARG A 15 13.92 17.06 -10.53
CA ARG A 15 15.22 17.13 -11.22
C ARG A 15 15.35 16.11 -12.35
N ARG A 16 14.84 14.89 -12.15
CA ARG A 16 14.92 13.84 -13.19
C ARG A 16 13.96 14.11 -14.34
N VAL A 17 12.78 14.66 -14.05
CA VAL A 17 11.81 15.08 -15.07
C VAL A 17 12.38 16.25 -15.90
N GLU A 18 12.94 17.26 -15.25
CA GLU A 18 13.59 18.40 -15.91
C GLU A 18 14.72 17.95 -16.85
N GLN A 19 15.56 17.01 -16.39
CA GLN A 19 16.59 16.42 -17.24
C GLN A 19 15.99 15.78 -18.50
N LEU A 20 14.97 14.93 -18.35
CA LEU A 20 14.34 14.24 -19.47
C LEU A 20 13.67 15.24 -20.44
N GLN A 21 13.06 16.31 -19.91
CA GLN A 21 12.52 17.39 -20.73
C GLN A 21 13.61 18.12 -21.52
N ALA A 22 14.76 18.41 -20.91
CA ALA A 22 15.90 19.02 -21.58
C ALA A 22 16.51 18.11 -22.66
N GLU A 23 16.40 16.79 -22.50
CA GLU A 23 16.78 15.78 -23.49
C GLU A 23 15.73 15.63 -24.62
N GLY A 24 14.59 16.34 -24.54
CA GLY A 24 13.56 16.38 -25.57
C GLY A 24 12.32 15.54 -25.29
N VAL A 25 12.20 14.92 -24.11
CA VAL A 25 11.00 14.15 -23.73
C VAL A 25 9.84 15.07 -23.39
N VAL A 26 8.70 14.88 -24.07
CA VAL A 26 7.46 15.62 -23.79
C VAL A 26 6.59 14.83 -22.81
N PHE A 27 6.34 15.41 -21.64
CA PHE A 27 5.42 14.83 -20.65
C PHE A 27 4.02 15.42 -20.80
N ARG A 28 3.02 14.56 -21.04
CA ARG A 28 1.60 14.92 -21.02
C ARG A 28 0.94 14.27 -19.80
N THR A 29 0.76 15.03 -18.73
CA THR A 29 0.15 14.55 -17.47
C THR A 29 -1.37 14.74 -17.48
N GLY A 30 -2.06 14.08 -16.55
CA GLY A 30 -3.53 14.14 -16.49
C GLY A 30 -4.22 13.46 -17.68
N VAL A 31 -3.54 12.50 -18.32
CA VAL A 31 -4.05 11.73 -19.44
C VAL A 31 -4.13 10.27 -19.03
N LEU A 32 -5.29 9.65 -19.20
CA LEU A 32 -5.49 8.21 -19.09
C LEU A 32 -5.44 7.60 -20.49
N VAL A 33 -4.70 6.51 -20.65
CA VAL A 33 -4.66 5.74 -21.90
C VAL A 33 -5.54 4.50 -21.74
N GLY A 34 -6.47 4.28 -22.66
CA GLY A 34 -7.38 3.13 -22.67
C GLY A 34 -8.83 3.53 -22.39
N ALA A 35 -9.51 2.79 -21.51
CA ALA A 35 -10.91 3.01 -21.19
C ALA A 35 -11.09 4.16 -20.18
N ALA A 36 -12.14 4.95 -20.33
CA ALA A 36 -12.45 6.05 -19.42
C ALA A 36 -12.75 5.59 -17.98
N SER A 37 -13.31 4.37 -17.84
CA SER A 37 -13.55 3.75 -16.54
C SER A 37 -12.30 3.00 -16.07
N VAL A 38 -11.87 3.27 -14.83
CA VAL A 38 -10.81 2.51 -14.16
C VAL A 38 -11.39 1.55 -13.12
N PRO A 39 -10.73 0.41 -12.85
CA PRO A 39 -11.09 -0.48 -11.75
C PRO A 39 -11.26 0.24 -10.40
N ALA A 40 -12.13 -0.32 -9.55
CA ALA A 40 -12.36 0.21 -8.21
C ALA A 40 -11.07 0.22 -7.37
N GLY A 41 -10.90 1.26 -6.54
CA GLY A 41 -9.72 1.43 -5.68
C GLY A 41 -8.54 2.13 -6.35
N ILE A 42 -8.58 2.38 -7.67
CA ILE A 42 -7.60 3.20 -8.37
C ILE A 42 -7.94 4.69 -8.20
N VAL A 43 -6.97 5.47 -7.74
CA VAL A 43 -7.08 6.95 -7.68
C VAL A 43 -6.67 7.50 -9.05
N ASN A 44 -7.59 8.20 -9.71
CA ASN A 44 -7.37 8.72 -11.06
C ASN A 44 -7.60 10.25 -11.11
N ASP A 45 -6.57 10.99 -11.49
CA ASP A 45 -6.60 12.45 -11.69
C ASP A 45 -6.70 12.88 -13.16
N ALA A 46 -6.87 11.92 -14.08
CA ALA A 46 -6.91 12.20 -15.50
C ALA A 46 -8.10 13.09 -15.86
N LYS A 47 -7.83 14.09 -16.72
CA LYS A 47 -8.81 15.01 -17.29
C LYS A 47 -9.09 14.71 -18.76
N GLN A 48 -8.24 13.89 -19.36
CA GLN A 48 -8.33 13.48 -20.75
C GLN A 48 -8.17 11.96 -20.84
N VAL A 49 -8.85 11.34 -21.80
CA VAL A 49 -8.69 9.93 -22.15
C VAL A 49 -8.24 9.84 -23.60
N ILE A 50 -7.23 9.01 -23.89
CA ILE A 50 -6.74 8.71 -25.23
C ILE A 50 -6.84 7.19 -25.45
N SER A 51 -7.33 6.77 -26.61
CA SER A 51 -7.45 5.34 -26.92
C SER A 51 -6.10 4.75 -27.36
N ALA A 52 -5.95 3.44 -27.23
CA ALA A 52 -4.73 2.75 -27.68
C ALA A 52 -4.55 2.87 -29.21
N GLU A 53 -5.66 2.86 -29.96
CA GLU A 53 -5.68 2.98 -31.42
C GLU A 53 -5.17 4.35 -31.87
N GLN A 54 -5.52 5.42 -31.15
CA GLN A 54 -4.99 6.75 -31.43
C GLN A 54 -3.46 6.77 -31.28
N LEU A 55 -2.91 6.16 -30.23
CA LEU A 55 -1.46 6.09 -30.05
C LEU A 55 -0.77 5.27 -31.15
N GLN A 56 -1.40 4.19 -31.62
CA GLN A 56 -0.86 3.38 -32.73
C GLN A 56 -0.89 4.12 -34.07
N GLN A 57 -1.79 5.09 -34.25
CA GLN A 57 -1.84 5.94 -35.44
C GLN A 57 -0.83 7.09 -35.37
N ASP A 58 -0.67 7.69 -34.19
CA ASP A 58 0.16 8.87 -33.99
C ASP A 58 1.66 8.57 -33.87
N PHE A 59 2.04 7.33 -33.53
CA PHE A 59 3.41 6.95 -33.21
C PHE A 59 3.84 5.64 -33.88
N ASP A 60 5.10 5.58 -34.32
CA ASP A 60 5.70 4.38 -34.92
C ASP A 60 5.89 3.23 -33.91
N ALA A 61 5.97 3.56 -32.62
CA ALA A 61 6.15 2.59 -31.54
C ALA A 61 5.47 3.06 -30.24
N VAL A 62 4.96 2.10 -29.48
CA VAL A 62 4.30 2.34 -28.18
C VAL A 62 4.93 1.43 -27.12
N VAL A 63 5.35 2.01 -26.00
CA VAL A 63 5.86 1.29 -24.83
C VAL A 63 4.84 1.38 -23.69
N LEU A 64 4.43 0.22 -23.18
CA LEU A 64 3.54 0.15 -22.02
C LEU A 64 4.36 0.14 -20.73
N ALA A 65 4.22 1.21 -19.95
CA ALA A 65 4.93 1.41 -18.67
C ALA A 65 3.99 1.88 -17.55
N GLY A 66 2.70 1.48 -17.61
CA GLY A 66 1.66 1.91 -16.66
C GLY A 66 1.78 1.31 -15.25
N GLY A 67 2.55 0.23 -15.08
CA GLY A 67 2.68 -0.45 -13.79
C GLY A 67 1.40 -1.19 -13.38
N SER A 68 1.23 -1.40 -12.08
CA SER A 68 0.11 -2.14 -11.47
C SER A 68 -0.57 -1.26 -10.44
N GLU A 69 -1.85 -0.94 -10.66
CA GLU A 69 -2.60 0.00 -9.80
C GLU A 69 -3.79 -0.65 -9.08
N ILE A 70 -4.24 -1.83 -9.52
CA ILE A 70 -5.41 -2.50 -8.92
C ILE A 70 -5.00 -3.05 -7.56
N PRO A 71 -5.52 -2.53 -6.44
CA PRO A 71 -5.12 -3.00 -5.11
C PRO A 71 -5.67 -4.40 -4.86
N ARG A 72 -4.91 -5.22 -4.12
CA ARG A 72 -5.43 -6.50 -3.61
C ARG A 72 -6.47 -6.23 -2.53
N ASP A 73 -7.63 -6.86 -2.68
CA ASP A 73 -8.71 -6.79 -1.71
C ASP A 73 -8.71 -7.97 -0.74
N LEU A 74 -9.41 -7.79 0.38
CA LEU A 74 -9.60 -8.81 1.41
C LEU A 74 -11.10 -8.98 1.70
N PRO A 75 -11.79 -9.92 1.00
CA PRO A 75 -13.23 -10.08 1.08
C PRO A 75 -13.65 -10.91 2.31
N VAL A 76 -13.37 -10.37 3.50
CA VAL A 76 -13.82 -10.93 4.78
C VAL A 76 -15.04 -10.19 5.31
N PRO A 77 -15.85 -10.77 6.21
CA PRO A 77 -16.98 -10.07 6.82
C PRO A 77 -16.57 -8.71 7.42
N GLY A 78 -17.39 -7.68 7.18
CA GLY A 78 -17.15 -6.32 7.65
C GLY A 78 -16.18 -5.50 6.79
N ARG A 79 -15.74 -6.02 5.64
CA ARG A 79 -14.86 -5.32 4.68
C ARG A 79 -15.41 -3.97 4.22
N GLU A 80 -16.73 -3.84 4.15
CA GLU A 80 -17.48 -2.66 3.75
C GLU A 80 -17.58 -1.57 4.83
N LEU A 81 -17.14 -1.85 6.06
CA LEU A 81 -17.20 -0.89 7.16
C LEU A 81 -16.33 0.34 6.89
N GLY A 82 -16.85 1.51 7.29
CA GLY A 82 -16.09 2.75 7.25
C GLY A 82 -14.84 2.66 8.12
N GLY A 83 -13.71 3.15 7.60
CA GLY A 83 -12.41 3.01 8.24
C GLY A 83 -11.58 1.83 7.73
N VAL A 84 -12.10 1.02 6.79
CA VAL A 84 -11.32 -0.01 6.08
C VAL A 84 -11.00 0.51 4.67
N HIS A 85 -9.73 0.79 4.40
CA HIS A 85 -9.27 1.47 3.18
C HIS A 85 -8.11 0.73 2.52
N TYR A 86 -7.95 0.89 1.21
CA TYR A 86 -6.70 0.57 0.54
C TYR A 86 -5.60 1.55 0.94
N ALA A 87 -4.35 1.09 0.98
CA ALA A 87 -3.21 1.93 1.34
C ALA A 87 -3.09 3.19 0.47
N LEU A 88 -3.33 3.08 -0.85
CA LEU A 88 -3.20 4.23 -1.74
C LEU A 88 -4.31 5.28 -1.57
N GLU A 89 -5.49 4.91 -1.07
CA GLU A 89 -6.53 5.88 -0.68
C GLU A 89 -6.05 6.79 0.47
N PHE A 90 -5.13 6.30 1.29
CA PHE A 90 -4.52 7.04 2.39
C PHE A 90 -3.25 7.77 1.97
N LEU A 91 -2.34 7.10 1.27
CA LEU A 91 -1.01 7.62 0.95
C LEU A 91 -1.01 8.68 -0.16
N ILE A 92 -1.84 8.52 -1.20
CA ILE A 92 -1.85 9.48 -2.33
C ILE A 92 -2.34 10.86 -1.86
N PRO A 93 -3.50 10.99 -1.18
CA PRO A 93 -3.94 12.29 -0.67
C PRO A 93 -2.98 12.85 0.37
N GLN A 94 -2.26 12.00 1.12
CA GLN A 94 -1.26 12.48 2.06
C GLN A 94 -0.12 13.21 1.34
N ASN A 95 0.46 12.58 0.32
CA ASN A 95 1.56 13.18 -0.44
C ASN A 95 1.11 14.47 -1.13
N LYS A 96 -0.12 14.51 -1.63
CA LYS A 96 -0.73 15.73 -2.18
C LYS A 96 -0.87 16.83 -1.13
N GLN A 97 -1.36 16.52 0.06
CA GLN A 97 -1.45 17.50 1.16
C GLN A 97 -0.06 18.04 1.54
N VAL A 98 0.96 17.18 1.62
CA VAL A 98 2.34 17.61 1.91
C VAL A 98 2.88 18.52 0.81
N ALA A 99 2.51 18.28 -0.45
CA ALA A 99 2.81 19.14 -1.59
C ALA A 99 1.97 20.44 -1.65
N GLY A 100 1.10 20.69 -0.67
CA GLY A 100 0.28 21.91 -0.58
C GLY A 100 -1.10 21.83 -1.25
N ASP A 101 -1.54 20.64 -1.67
CA ASP A 101 -2.91 20.41 -2.15
C ASP A 101 -3.90 20.27 -0.98
N LYS A 102 -5.14 19.87 -1.29
CA LYS A 102 -6.24 19.67 -0.34
C LYS A 102 -5.86 18.69 0.78
N PRO A 103 -6.43 18.86 1.99
CA PRO A 103 -6.21 17.95 3.09
C PRO A 103 -6.62 16.51 2.77
N ASN A 104 -5.87 15.56 3.31
CA ASN A 104 -6.17 14.14 3.27
C ASN A 104 -7.50 13.86 3.99
N PRO A 105 -8.51 13.25 3.32
CA PRO A 105 -9.78 12.94 3.95
C PRO A 105 -9.68 11.83 5.01
N ILE A 106 -8.61 11.02 4.98
CA ILE A 106 -8.37 9.92 5.91
C ILE A 106 -7.34 10.35 6.95
N SER A 107 -7.78 10.50 8.20
CA SER A 107 -6.89 10.81 9.33
C SER A 107 -6.66 9.59 10.21
N ALA A 108 -5.41 9.40 10.64
CA ALA A 108 -5.00 8.40 11.63
C ALA A 108 -4.86 8.99 13.05
N LYS A 109 -5.05 10.29 13.23
CA LYS A 109 -4.85 10.98 14.50
C LYS A 109 -5.69 10.38 15.62
N GLY A 110 -5.03 9.95 16.70
CA GLY A 110 -5.67 9.36 17.88
C GLY A 110 -6.35 8.01 17.64
N LYS A 111 -6.12 7.35 16.50
CA LYS A 111 -6.73 6.06 16.15
C LYS A 111 -5.80 4.90 16.43
N HIS A 112 -6.37 3.74 16.71
CA HIS A 112 -5.64 2.47 16.65
C HIS A 112 -5.64 1.98 15.19
N VAL A 113 -4.48 2.03 14.55
CA VAL A 113 -4.32 1.72 13.12
C VAL A 113 -3.81 0.30 12.95
N VAL A 114 -4.45 -0.47 12.08
CA VAL A 114 -3.95 -1.77 11.63
C VAL A 114 -3.57 -1.71 10.16
N VAL A 115 -2.32 -2.02 9.85
CA VAL A 115 -1.80 -2.11 8.47
C VAL A 115 -1.68 -3.58 8.10
N ILE A 116 -2.36 -4.01 7.04
CA ILE A 116 -2.32 -5.41 6.58
C ILE A 116 -1.38 -5.50 5.37
N GLY A 117 -0.20 -6.08 5.58
CA GLY A 117 0.87 -6.25 4.60
C GLY A 117 2.22 -5.74 5.13
N GLY A 118 3.26 -6.59 5.09
CA GLY A 118 4.60 -6.28 5.61
C GLY A 118 5.59 -5.66 4.63
N GLY A 119 5.15 -5.37 3.39
CA GLY A 119 5.99 -4.75 2.35
C GLY A 119 6.22 -3.25 2.52
N ASP A 120 6.86 -2.64 1.52
CA ASP A 120 7.20 -1.19 1.54
C ASP A 120 5.97 -0.29 1.67
N THR A 121 4.88 -0.61 0.96
CA THR A 121 3.60 0.10 1.10
C THR A 121 3.08 0.05 2.53
N GLY A 122 3.26 -1.06 3.24
CA GLY A 122 2.86 -1.20 4.63
C GLY A 122 3.71 -0.30 5.53
N SER A 123 5.02 -0.30 5.30
CA SER A 123 5.95 0.59 5.99
C SER A 123 5.64 2.08 5.74
N ASP A 124 5.15 2.45 4.56
CA ASP A 124 4.72 3.82 4.24
C ASP A 124 3.47 4.21 5.03
N CYS A 125 2.48 3.31 5.13
CA CYS A 125 1.29 3.47 5.95
C CYS A 125 1.63 3.64 7.44
N VAL A 126 2.60 2.87 7.94
CA VAL A 126 3.10 2.98 9.32
C VAL A 126 3.67 4.37 9.58
N GLY A 127 4.67 4.79 8.80
CA GLY A 127 5.35 6.07 9.01
C GLY A 127 4.44 7.28 8.84
N THR A 128 3.45 7.18 7.94
CA THR A 128 2.43 8.22 7.75
C THR A 128 1.45 8.27 8.94
N SER A 129 1.02 7.11 9.44
CA SER A 129 0.11 7.01 10.58
C SER A 129 0.75 7.53 11.88
N ASN A 130 2.04 7.25 12.09
CA ASN A 130 2.82 7.83 13.19
C ASN A 130 2.88 9.35 13.11
N ARG A 131 3.15 9.92 11.92
CA ARG A 131 3.16 11.39 11.70
C ARG A 131 1.80 12.05 11.87
N HIS A 132 0.71 11.32 11.63
CA HIS A 132 -0.63 11.78 11.97
C HIS A 132 -0.92 11.80 13.48
N GLY A 133 -0.07 11.19 14.30
CA GLY A 133 -0.28 11.03 15.73
C GLY A 133 -1.29 9.92 16.05
N ALA A 134 -1.18 8.76 15.40
CA ALA A 134 -1.93 7.57 15.75
C ALA A 134 -1.73 7.19 17.23
N ALA A 135 -2.78 6.63 17.85
CA ALA A 135 -2.70 6.15 19.24
C ALA A 135 -1.87 4.87 19.34
N SER A 136 -1.97 4.00 18.32
CA SER A 136 -1.10 2.85 18.13
C SER A 136 -1.10 2.46 16.64
N VAL A 137 -0.03 1.79 16.21
CA VAL A 137 0.06 1.22 14.86
C VAL A 137 0.53 -0.23 14.98
N THR A 138 -0.29 -1.16 14.47
CA THR A 138 0.04 -2.58 14.38
C THR A 138 0.10 -2.98 12.91
N GLN A 139 1.19 -3.61 12.49
CA GLN A 139 1.37 -4.11 11.14
C GLN A 139 1.31 -5.63 11.13
N PHE A 140 0.40 -6.19 10.34
CA PHE A 140 0.24 -7.61 10.15
C PHE A 140 0.95 -8.07 8.88
N GLU A 141 1.64 -9.20 8.99
CA GLU A 141 2.21 -9.96 7.89
C GLU A 141 1.61 -11.37 7.88
N LEU A 142 1.15 -11.79 6.70
CA LEU A 142 0.60 -13.13 6.48
C LEU A 142 1.70 -14.19 6.60
N MET A 143 2.90 -13.86 6.13
CA MET A 143 4.04 -14.75 6.15
C MET A 143 4.69 -14.84 7.54
N PRO A 144 5.41 -15.94 7.85
CA PRO A 144 6.23 -16.02 9.05
C PRO A 144 7.28 -14.91 9.08
N MET A 145 7.75 -14.59 10.29
CA MET A 145 8.85 -13.64 10.44
C MET A 145 10.08 -14.13 9.66
N PRO A 146 10.57 -13.35 8.68
CA PRO A 146 11.77 -13.73 7.93
C PRO A 146 13.00 -13.65 8.85
N PRO A 147 14.10 -14.35 8.52
CA PRO A 147 15.31 -14.35 9.34
C PRO A 147 15.94 -12.95 9.39
N GLU A 148 16.56 -12.58 10.50
CA GLU A 148 17.27 -11.30 10.64
C GLU A 148 18.43 -11.17 9.64
N GLN A 149 19.12 -12.29 9.36
CA GLN A 149 20.20 -12.37 8.40
C GLN A 149 19.80 -13.27 7.22
N GLU A 150 20.05 -12.79 6.00
CA GLU A 150 19.82 -13.57 4.79
C GLU A 150 20.86 -14.68 4.62
N ASN A 151 20.44 -15.80 4.03
CA ASN A 151 21.38 -16.78 3.51
C ASN A 151 21.72 -16.43 2.05
N LYS A 152 22.78 -15.62 1.85
CA LYS A 152 23.20 -15.15 0.51
C LYS A 152 23.47 -16.29 -0.47
N ALA A 153 24.13 -17.36 -0.01
CA ALA A 153 24.53 -18.46 -0.89
C ALA A 153 23.33 -19.23 -1.47
N LEU A 154 22.24 -19.33 -0.70
CA LEU A 154 21.00 -19.99 -1.14
C LEU A 154 20.07 -19.07 -1.92
N THR A 155 20.24 -17.76 -1.85
CA THR A 155 19.31 -16.79 -2.45
C THR A 155 19.85 -16.16 -3.72
N TRP A 156 21.17 -16.05 -3.93
CA TRP A 156 21.72 -15.48 -5.17
C TRP A 156 21.34 -16.29 -6.42
N PRO A 157 20.91 -15.66 -7.53
CA PRO A 157 20.85 -14.22 -7.81
C PRO A 157 19.52 -13.54 -7.45
N TYR A 158 18.61 -14.24 -6.77
CA TYR A 158 17.31 -13.73 -6.34
C TYR A 158 17.42 -12.75 -5.18
N TRP A 159 16.35 -11.98 -5.00
CA TRP A 159 16.25 -11.05 -3.88
C TRP A 159 16.22 -11.83 -2.55
N PRO A 160 17.10 -11.51 -1.59
CA PRO A 160 17.23 -12.29 -0.38
C PRO A 160 16.07 -12.06 0.59
N THR A 161 15.53 -13.17 1.11
CA THR A 161 14.55 -13.19 2.20
C THR A 161 15.24 -12.82 3.51
N LYS A 162 14.88 -11.67 4.07
CA LYS A 162 15.33 -11.21 5.38
C LYS A 162 14.33 -10.26 6.01
N LEU A 163 14.39 -10.13 7.32
CA LEU A 163 13.68 -9.09 8.05
C LEU A 163 14.21 -7.72 7.64
N ARG A 164 13.32 -6.94 7.02
CA ARG A 164 13.61 -5.55 6.69
C ARG A 164 12.93 -4.67 7.73
N THR A 165 13.74 -3.80 8.33
CA THR A 165 13.31 -2.75 9.25
C THR A 165 13.65 -1.43 8.58
N SER A 166 12.70 -0.50 8.61
CA SER A 166 12.83 0.84 8.04
C SER A 166 12.66 1.85 9.17
N SER A 167 13.02 3.11 8.91
CA SER A 167 12.80 4.19 9.86
C SER A 167 11.34 4.29 10.32
N SER A 168 10.36 4.05 9.44
CA SER A 168 8.94 4.00 9.82
C SER A 168 8.65 2.97 10.91
N HIS A 169 9.29 1.80 10.89
CA HIS A 169 9.11 0.79 11.92
C HIS A 169 9.78 1.23 13.24
N GLU A 170 10.96 1.85 13.15
CA GLU A 170 11.70 2.36 14.31
C GLU A 170 11.00 3.53 15.00
N GLU A 171 10.21 4.32 14.27
CA GLU A 171 9.37 5.40 14.82
C GLU A 171 8.24 4.88 15.72
N GLY A 172 7.92 3.59 15.66
CA GLY A 172 6.95 2.94 16.55
C GLY A 172 5.89 2.18 15.79
N CYS A 173 5.96 0.85 15.82
CA CYS A 173 4.92 -0.05 15.33
C CYS A 173 5.10 -1.43 15.95
N GLU A 174 4.00 -2.08 16.33
CA GLU A 174 4.00 -3.50 16.64
C GLU A 174 3.89 -4.30 15.34
N ARG A 175 4.85 -5.18 15.09
CA ARG A 175 4.85 -6.04 13.91
C ARG A 175 4.46 -7.44 14.31
N ASP A 176 3.38 -7.95 13.74
CA ASP A 176 2.88 -9.29 13.99
C ASP A 176 2.90 -10.13 12.72
N PHE A 177 3.37 -11.37 12.83
CA PHE A 177 3.68 -12.25 11.70
C PHE A 177 2.88 -13.54 11.80
N ALA A 178 2.71 -14.21 10.65
CA ALA A 178 1.87 -15.39 10.54
C ALA A 178 0.45 -15.12 11.09
N VAL A 179 -0.16 -14.03 10.63
CA VAL A 179 -1.51 -13.60 11.04
C VAL A 179 -2.45 -13.56 9.84
N ALA A 180 -3.59 -14.23 9.94
CA ALA A 180 -4.69 -14.08 9.00
C ALA A 180 -5.83 -13.27 9.62
N THR A 181 -6.34 -12.29 8.89
CA THR A 181 -7.54 -11.54 9.29
C THR A 181 -8.79 -12.35 8.95
N LYS A 182 -9.72 -12.48 9.90
CA LYS A 182 -10.94 -13.29 9.77
C LYS A 182 -12.18 -12.44 9.53
N GLU A 183 -12.30 -11.31 10.22
CA GLU A 183 -13.43 -10.37 10.09
C GLU A 183 -13.09 -9.00 10.68
N PHE A 184 -13.81 -7.98 10.22
CA PHE A 184 -13.82 -6.65 10.82
C PHE A 184 -15.11 -6.46 11.61
N ILE A 185 -14.97 -6.07 12.88
CA ILE A 185 -16.09 -5.89 13.79
C ILE A 185 -16.41 -4.40 13.87
N GLY A 186 -17.65 -4.05 13.57
CA GLY A 186 -18.09 -2.67 13.45
C GLY A 186 -19.11 -2.24 14.49
N LYS A 187 -19.17 -0.94 14.74
CA LYS A 187 -20.26 -0.27 15.46
C LYS A 187 -20.67 0.98 14.70
N ASN A 188 -21.97 1.17 14.46
CA ASN A 188 -22.52 2.29 13.69
C ASN A 188 -21.88 2.45 12.29
N GLY A 189 -21.69 1.32 11.59
CA GLY A 189 -21.12 1.30 10.24
C GLY A 189 -19.63 1.61 10.14
N LYS A 190 -18.90 1.67 11.27
CA LYS A 190 -17.45 1.92 11.31
C LYS A 190 -16.72 0.80 12.03
N VAL A 191 -15.52 0.46 11.56
CA VAL A 191 -14.66 -0.53 12.22
C VAL A 191 -14.29 -0.07 13.65
N LYS A 192 -14.30 -1.04 14.56
CA LYS A 192 -13.90 -0.86 15.97
C LYS A 192 -12.91 -1.90 16.45
N ALA A 193 -12.95 -3.08 15.84
CA ALA A 193 -12.01 -4.15 16.10
C ALA A 193 -11.80 -5.01 14.86
N LEU A 194 -10.75 -5.81 14.90
CA LEU A 194 -10.37 -6.77 13.89
C LEU A 194 -10.14 -8.10 14.59
N LYS A 195 -10.79 -9.15 14.11
CA LYS A 195 -10.54 -10.52 14.57
C LYS A 195 -9.60 -11.23 13.61
N ALA A 196 -8.57 -11.85 14.16
CA ALA A 196 -7.53 -12.55 13.42
C ALA A 196 -7.26 -13.93 14.03
N CYS A 197 -6.48 -14.76 13.36
CA CYS A 197 -5.96 -16.01 13.88
C CYS A 197 -4.48 -16.19 13.52
N ARG A 198 -3.83 -17.13 14.20
CA ARG A 198 -2.45 -17.51 13.92
C ARG A 198 -2.40 -18.49 12.76
N LEU A 199 -1.35 -18.34 11.96
CA LEU A 199 -1.01 -19.25 10.87
C LEU A 199 0.20 -20.10 11.26
N GLU A 200 0.20 -21.34 10.80
CA GLU A 200 1.37 -22.19 10.75
C GLU A 200 1.71 -22.52 9.29
N PHE A 201 3.01 -22.66 9.03
CA PHE A 201 3.53 -23.01 7.71
C PHE A 201 4.33 -24.31 7.85
N LYS A 202 3.81 -25.41 7.28
CA LYS A 202 4.47 -26.72 7.24
C LYS A 202 4.64 -27.13 5.78
N ASP A 203 5.87 -27.45 5.39
CA ASP A 203 6.21 -27.86 4.01
C ASP A 203 5.69 -26.89 2.93
N GLY A 204 5.74 -25.59 3.22
CA GLY A 204 5.24 -24.53 2.32
C GLY A 204 3.71 -24.40 2.26
N LYS A 205 2.97 -25.20 3.03
CA LYS A 205 1.51 -25.10 3.15
C LYS A 205 1.13 -24.26 4.36
N MET A 206 0.25 -23.30 4.12
CA MET A 206 -0.35 -22.43 5.13
C MET A 206 -1.59 -23.10 5.72
N SER A 207 -1.70 -23.14 7.06
CA SER A 207 -2.91 -23.54 7.77
C SER A 207 -3.16 -22.66 8.99
N GLU A 208 -4.44 -22.48 9.33
CA GLU A 208 -4.84 -21.78 10.56
C GLU A 208 -4.59 -22.67 11.78
N VAL A 209 -4.08 -22.07 12.87
CA VAL A 209 -3.93 -22.76 14.15
C VAL A 209 -5.27 -22.72 14.88
N ALA A 210 -5.87 -23.88 15.15
CA ALA A 210 -7.17 -23.97 15.80
C ALA A 210 -7.15 -23.35 17.21
N GLY A 211 -8.16 -22.55 17.55
CA GLY A 211 -8.28 -21.91 18.86
C GLY A 211 -7.32 -20.74 19.09
N SER A 212 -6.64 -20.27 18.03
CA SER A 212 -5.69 -19.16 18.09
C SER A 212 -6.31 -17.81 17.75
N GLU A 213 -7.64 -17.74 17.65
CA GLU A 213 -8.36 -16.52 17.33
C GLU A 213 -8.17 -15.46 18.41
N PHE A 214 -7.92 -14.23 17.98
CA PHE A 214 -7.78 -13.08 18.86
C PHE A 214 -8.40 -11.85 18.23
N GLU A 215 -8.75 -10.88 19.08
CA GLU A 215 -9.32 -9.60 18.67
C GLU A 215 -8.36 -8.48 19.05
N ILE A 216 -8.16 -7.53 18.13
CA ILE A 216 -7.45 -6.28 18.40
C ILE A 216 -8.32 -5.09 18.08
N LYS A 217 -8.14 -4.00 18.84
CA LYS A 217 -8.84 -2.74 18.59
C LYS A 217 -8.33 -2.11 17.29
N ALA A 218 -9.26 -1.67 16.43
CA ALA A 218 -8.95 -1.07 15.14
C ALA A 218 -9.97 0.02 14.81
N ASP A 219 -9.51 1.27 14.68
CA ASP A 219 -10.32 2.41 14.24
C ASP A 219 -10.04 2.82 12.79
N LEU A 220 -8.92 2.33 12.23
CA LEU A 220 -8.50 2.49 10.84
C LEU A 220 -7.74 1.24 10.40
N VAL A 221 -8.13 0.65 9.29
CA VAL A 221 -7.46 -0.49 8.67
C VAL A 221 -6.99 -0.09 7.28
N LEU A 222 -5.72 -0.38 6.96
CA LEU A 222 -5.07 -0.01 5.69
C LEU A 222 -4.56 -1.28 4.99
N PHE A 223 -5.10 -1.58 3.81
CA PHE A 223 -4.67 -2.73 3.02
C PHE A 223 -3.44 -2.38 2.19
N ALA A 224 -2.30 -2.91 2.60
CA ALA A 224 -0.99 -2.75 1.99
C ALA A 224 -0.46 -4.09 1.43
N MET A 225 -1.36 -4.91 0.88
CA MET A 225 -1.05 -6.28 0.43
C MET A 225 -0.49 -6.34 -1.00
N GLY A 226 -0.24 -5.19 -1.63
CA GLY A 226 0.23 -5.08 -3.01
C GLY A 226 -0.90 -4.98 -4.03
N PHE A 227 -0.54 -5.13 -5.31
CA PHE A 227 -1.41 -4.87 -6.45
C PHE A 227 -1.52 -6.12 -7.35
N THR A 228 -2.50 -6.12 -8.26
CA THR A 228 -2.75 -7.19 -9.25
C THR A 228 -2.68 -6.66 -10.68
N ASN A 229 -2.36 -7.55 -11.63
CA ASN A 229 -2.22 -7.28 -13.06
C ASN A 229 -1.11 -6.25 -13.41
N PRO A 230 -0.75 -6.14 -14.69
CA PRO A 230 -1.02 -4.92 -15.44
C PRO A 230 -2.28 -5.05 -16.30
#